data_AF-A0AA88L3U8-F1
#
_entry.id   AF-A0AA88L3U8-F1
#
_cell.length_a   1.000
_cell.length_b   1.000
_cell.length_c   1.000
_cell.angle_alpha   90.00
_cell.angle_beta   90.00
_cell.angle_gamma   90.00
#
_symmetry.space_group_name_H-M   'P 1'
#
loop_
_entity.id
_entity.type
_entity.pdbx_description
1 polymer ?
#
loop_
_entity_poly.entity_id
_entity_poly.type
_entity_poly.pdbx_seq_one_letter_code
_entity_poly.pdbx_strand_id
1 'polypeptide(L)'
;MKDCDLIDEGLDGLTEKYCSFNPRVESWFLMQSPWPTLAITLVYLLVVSYGPKYMSARKPFSLKWVMVVYNLAMSVLNLYIGYELAVSSTARGYNYYCQPVNYSNNVYELRIASALWWYYFSRLIEMSDSLIFILRKKTNQLSFLHIYHHSTMFLLWWIGIKWVAGGSGEIRFVLFVYLLILLE
;
A
#
# COMPACT_ATOMS: atom_id res chain seq x y z
N MET A 1 0.28 -6.85 -20.83
CA MET A 1 1.22 -7.76 -21.48
C MET A 1 0.90 -9.14 -20.94
N LYS A 2 0.22 -9.95 -21.74
CA LYS A 2 -0.17 -11.32 -21.43
C LYS A 2 1.03 -12.20 -21.80
N ASP A 3 1.92 -12.43 -20.84
CA ASP A 3 3.11 -13.30 -21.03
C ASP A 3 2.92 -14.64 -20.29
N CYS A 4 1.78 -15.32 -20.49
CA CYS A 4 1.65 -16.75 -20.13
C CYS A 4 1.10 -17.58 -21.32
N ASP A 5 1.10 -17.07 -22.57
CA ASP A 5 0.59 -17.76 -23.77
C ASP A 5 1.67 -18.56 -24.53
N LEU A 6 2.84 -18.78 -23.93
CA LEU A 6 3.89 -19.63 -24.50
C LEU A 6 4.32 -20.61 -23.40
N ILE A 7 3.83 -21.86 -23.47
CA ILE A 7 4.51 -23.14 -23.13
C ILE A 7 3.45 -24.24 -22.87
N ASP A 8 3.41 -25.19 -23.82
CA ASP A 8 2.91 -26.58 -23.84
C ASP A 8 1.66 -27.03 -23.04
N GLU A 9 0.71 -27.64 -23.78
CA GLU A 9 -0.54 -28.34 -23.38
C GLU A 9 -0.35 -29.58 -22.47
N GLY A 10 0.77 -29.69 -21.76
CA GLY A 10 1.14 -30.85 -20.94
C GLY A 10 1.44 -30.55 -19.48
N LEU A 11 1.40 -29.28 -19.06
CA LEU A 11 1.88 -28.84 -17.74
C LEU A 11 0.87 -27.98 -16.97
N ASP A 12 -0.41 -28.01 -17.35
CA ASP A 12 -1.46 -27.10 -16.92
C ASP A 12 -1.56 -26.94 -15.38
N GLY A 13 -1.34 -28.02 -14.63
CA GLY A 13 -1.38 -28.00 -13.16
C GLY A 13 -0.11 -27.46 -12.47
N LEU A 14 1.01 -27.36 -13.17
CA LEU A 14 2.25 -26.77 -12.66
C LEU A 14 2.42 -25.33 -13.14
N THR A 15 2.01 -25.00 -14.38
CA THR A 15 2.12 -23.65 -14.93
C THR A 15 1.22 -22.65 -14.19
N GLU A 16 0.03 -23.06 -13.74
CA GLU A 16 -0.87 -22.24 -12.90
C GLU A 16 -0.23 -21.91 -11.53
N LYS A 17 0.65 -22.79 -11.03
CA LYS A 17 1.39 -22.60 -9.77
C LYS A 17 2.59 -21.65 -9.91
N TYR A 18 3.14 -21.51 -11.13
CA TYR A 18 4.33 -20.69 -11.41
C TYR A 18 4.03 -19.34 -12.07
N CYS A 19 2.90 -19.15 -12.78
CA CYS A 19 2.32 -17.82 -13.03
C CYS A 19 1.67 -17.33 -11.72
N SER A 20 2.50 -17.12 -10.69
CA SER A 20 2.14 -16.87 -9.28
C SER A 20 1.52 -15.47 -9.09
N PHE A 21 0.36 -15.30 -9.67
CA PHE A 21 -0.45 -14.14 -9.50
C PHE A 21 -1.60 -14.51 -8.56
N ASN A 22 -1.76 -13.82 -7.42
CA ASN A 22 -2.86 -14.10 -6.50
C ASN A 22 -4.19 -13.69 -7.17
N PRO A 23 -5.02 -14.63 -7.67
CA PRO A 23 -6.19 -14.31 -8.48
C PRO A 23 -7.23 -13.49 -7.70
N ARG A 24 -7.19 -13.55 -6.37
CA ARG A 24 -8.12 -12.86 -5.46
C ARG A 24 -8.04 -11.33 -5.57
N VAL A 25 -6.91 -10.79 -6.02
CA VAL A 25 -6.66 -9.33 -6.05
C VAL A 25 -6.56 -8.76 -7.47
N GLU A 26 -6.80 -9.54 -8.53
CA GLU A 26 -6.54 -9.12 -9.92
C GLU A 26 -7.37 -7.96 -10.37
N SER A 27 -8.66 -8.07 -10.08
CA SER A 27 -9.68 -7.11 -10.48
C SER A 27 -9.61 -5.84 -9.64
N TRP A 28 -8.77 -5.80 -8.60
CA TRP A 28 -8.68 -4.67 -7.70
C TRP A 28 -7.88 -3.54 -8.33
N PHE A 29 -8.25 -2.32 -7.95
CA PHE A 29 -7.66 -1.11 -8.50
C PHE A 29 -6.14 -1.10 -8.26
N LEU A 30 -5.38 -0.77 -9.31
CA LEU A 30 -3.90 -0.79 -9.38
C LEU A 30 -3.21 -2.18 -9.29
N MET A 31 -3.96 -3.28 -9.21
CA MET A 31 -3.37 -4.62 -9.07
C MET A 31 -3.19 -5.38 -10.39
N GLN A 32 -3.84 -4.94 -11.47
CA GLN A 32 -3.75 -5.61 -12.78
C GLN A 32 -2.31 -5.63 -13.34
N SER A 33 -1.56 -4.56 -13.14
CA SER A 33 -0.22 -4.38 -13.72
C SER A 33 0.67 -3.54 -12.81
N PRO A 34 2.01 -3.71 -12.85
CA PRO A 34 2.95 -2.83 -12.12
C PRO A 34 3.06 -1.43 -12.71
N TRP A 35 2.71 -1.26 -14.00
CA TRP A 35 2.92 0.00 -14.72
C TRP A 35 2.23 1.22 -14.09
N PRO A 36 0.97 1.15 -13.63
CA PRO A 36 0.32 2.26 -12.93
C PRO A 36 1.06 2.67 -11.65
N THR A 37 1.47 1.69 -10.84
CA THR A 37 2.23 1.94 -9.59
C THR A 37 3.57 2.62 -9.90
N LEU A 38 4.31 2.12 -10.90
CA LEU A 38 5.58 2.72 -11.32
C LEU A 38 5.39 4.13 -11.88
N ALA A 39 4.35 4.35 -12.67
CA ALA A 39 4.02 5.67 -13.23
C ALA A 39 3.68 6.67 -12.11
N ILE A 40 2.89 6.26 -11.11
CA ILE A 40 2.57 7.10 -9.94
C ILE A 40 3.84 7.45 -9.16
N THR A 41 4.71 6.46 -8.88
CA THR A 41 5.98 6.72 -8.19
C THR A 41 6.88 7.67 -8.97
N LEU A 42 6.95 7.51 -10.30
CA LEU A 42 7.72 8.41 -11.15
C LEU A 42 7.16 9.84 -11.10
N VAL A 43 5.84 10.02 -11.23
CA VAL A 43 5.18 11.31 -11.10
C VAL A 43 5.46 11.93 -9.73
N TYR A 44 5.37 11.15 -8.65
CA TYR A 44 5.71 11.60 -7.31
C TYR A 44 7.14 12.14 -7.20
N LEU A 45 8.13 11.40 -7.72
CA LEU A 45 9.53 11.82 -7.68
C LEU A 45 9.77 13.10 -8.50
N LEU A 46 9.10 13.25 -9.64
CA LEU A 46 9.13 14.47 -10.43
C LEU A 46 8.54 15.65 -9.66
N VAL A 47 7.38 15.47 -9.02
CA VAL A 47 6.74 16.55 -8.25
C VAL A 47 7.58 16.93 -7.03
N VAL A 48 8.16 15.96 -6.33
CA VAL A 48 9.05 16.23 -5.18
C VAL A 48 10.32 16.96 -5.59
N SER A 49 10.85 16.67 -6.77
CA SER A 49 12.08 17.27 -7.30
C SER A 49 11.86 18.68 -7.86
N TYR A 50 10.80 18.89 -8.66
CA TYR A 50 10.51 20.17 -9.31
C TYR A 50 9.57 21.07 -8.50
N GLY A 51 8.74 20.50 -7.63
CA GLY A 51 7.73 21.20 -6.84
C GLY A 51 8.29 22.30 -5.93
N PRO A 52 9.36 22.06 -5.14
CA PRO A 52 9.99 23.11 -4.33
C PRO A 52 10.48 24.30 -5.16
N LYS A 53 11.10 24.03 -6.33
CA LYS A 53 11.56 25.07 -7.26
C LYS A 53 10.39 25.84 -7.84
N TYR A 54 9.31 25.17 -8.24
CA TYR A 54 8.09 25.80 -8.73
C TYR A 54 7.41 26.68 -7.68
N MET A 55 7.35 26.22 -6.43
CA MET A 55 6.75 26.96 -5.32
C MET A 55 7.62 28.11 -4.83
N SER A 56 8.93 28.13 -5.13
CA SER A 56 9.84 29.21 -4.69
C SER A 56 9.32 30.62 -5.04
N ALA A 57 8.77 30.78 -6.25
CA ALA A 57 8.22 32.03 -6.76
C ALA A 57 6.79 32.36 -6.28
N ARG A 58 6.15 31.51 -5.48
CA ARG A 58 4.74 31.63 -5.06
C ARG A 58 4.60 31.85 -3.56
N LYS A 59 3.45 32.36 -3.10
CA LYS A 59 3.16 32.43 -1.65
C LYS A 59 2.75 31.04 -1.13
N PRO A 60 3.07 30.70 0.14
CA PRO A 60 2.66 29.43 0.73
C PRO A 60 1.15 29.38 0.91
N PHE A 61 0.55 28.21 0.68
CA PHE A 61 -0.89 28.01 0.91
C PHE A 61 -1.18 27.70 2.40
N SER A 62 -2.29 28.23 2.91
CA SER A 62 -2.81 27.86 4.23
C SER A 62 -3.73 26.65 4.11
N LEU A 63 -3.17 25.45 4.30
CA LEU A 63 -3.89 24.17 4.19
C LEU A 63 -4.21 23.57 5.56
N LYS A 64 -4.39 24.40 6.60
CA LYS A 64 -4.57 23.92 7.98
C LYS A 64 -5.73 22.93 8.10
N TRP A 65 -6.92 23.31 7.63
CA TRP A 65 -8.12 22.47 7.71
C TRP A 65 -8.03 21.23 6.82
N VAL A 66 -7.40 21.35 5.64
CA VAL A 66 -7.16 20.21 4.76
C VAL A 66 -6.33 19.15 5.48
N MET A 67 -5.27 19.53 6.18
CA MET A 67 -4.45 18.59 6.96
C MET A 67 -5.21 17.96 8.12
N VAL A 68 -6.05 18.72 8.82
CA VAL A 68 -6.84 18.18 9.93
C VAL A 68 -7.80 17.10 9.42
N VAL A 69 -8.54 17.40 8.35
CA VAL A 69 -9.47 16.43 7.74
C VAL A 69 -8.71 15.23 7.17
N TYR A 70 -7.59 15.48 6.51
CA TYR A 70 -6.72 14.46 5.94
C TYR A 70 -6.18 13.50 7.02
N ASN A 71 -5.57 14.02 8.09
CA ASN A 71 -5.03 13.21 9.18
C ASN A 71 -6.13 12.41 9.88
N LEU A 72 -7.31 13.02 10.09
CA LEU A 72 -8.46 12.33 10.67
C LEU A 72 -8.95 11.19 9.75
N ALA A 73 -9.09 11.44 8.45
CA ALA A 73 -9.52 10.44 7.49
C ALA A 73 -8.52 9.27 7.42
N MET A 74 -7.23 9.57 7.43
CA MET A 74 -6.16 8.56 7.47
C MET A 74 -6.16 7.75 8.76
N SER A 75 -6.37 8.41 9.90
CA SER A 75 -6.51 7.73 11.20
C SER A 75 -7.70 6.76 11.21
N VAL A 76 -8.85 7.18 10.70
CA VAL A 76 -10.05 6.31 10.58
C VAL A 76 -9.81 5.14 9.63
N LEU A 77 -9.17 5.38 8.48
CA LEU A 77 -8.85 4.31 7.53
C LEU A 77 -7.90 3.28 8.15
N ASN A 78 -6.86 3.72 8.85
CA ASN A 78 -5.92 2.83 9.53
C ASN A 78 -6.59 2.05 10.67
N LEU A 79 -7.54 2.66 11.39
CA LEU A 79 -8.34 1.97 12.41
C LEU A 79 -9.23 0.89 11.80
N TYR A 80 -9.87 1.17 10.67
CA TYR A 80 -10.64 0.17 9.93
C TYR A 80 -9.78 -1.01 9.49
N ILE A 81 -8.60 -0.76 8.92
CA ILE A 81 -7.66 -1.81 8.50
C ILE A 81 -7.21 -2.65 9.70
N GLY A 82 -6.80 -2.01 10.79
CA GLY A 82 -6.36 -2.70 12.01
C GLY A 82 -7.47 -3.58 12.61
N TYR A 83 -8.70 -3.07 12.64
CA TYR A 83 -9.88 -3.83 13.07
C TYR A 83 -10.14 -5.05 12.20
N GLU A 84 -10.16 -4.89 10.86
CA GLU A 84 -10.41 -5.98 9.92
C GLU A 84 -9.35 -7.09 10.03
N LEU A 85 -8.08 -6.72 10.17
CA LEU A 85 -6.98 -7.67 10.35
C LEU A 85 -7.09 -8.40 11.69
N ALA A 86 -7.35 -7.70 12.79
CA ALA A 86 -7.47 -8.30 14.12
C ALA A 86 -8.65 -9.28 14.20
N VAL A 87 -9.82 -8.89 13.70
CA VAL A 87 -11.02 -9.74 13.71
C VAL A 87 -10.83 -10.95 12.81
N SER A 88 -10.36 -10.74 11.57
CA SER A 88 -10.25 -11.83 10.59
C SER A 88 -9.17 -12.84 10.96
N SER A 89 -8.02 -12.39 11.47
CA SER A 89 -6.94 -13.28 11.93
C SER A 89 -7.34 -14.07 13.19
N THR A 90 -8.04 -13.43 14.13
CA THR A 90 -8.55 -14.09 15.35
C THR A 90 -9.62 -15.12 15.02
N ALA A 91 -10.58 -14.78 14.15
CA ALA A 91 -11.62 -15.70 13.69
C ALA A 91 -11.05 -16.94 12.98
N ARG A 92 -9.88 -16.81 12.36
CA ARG A 92 -9.16 -17.90 11.70
C ARG A 92 -8.21 -18.66 12.62
N GLY A 93 -8.00 -18.21 13.85
CA GLY A 93 -7.05 -18.80 14.79
C GLY A 93 -5.60 -18.71 14.30
N TYR A 94 -5.23 -17.59 13.68
CA TYR A 94 -3.89 -17.41 13.11
C TYR A 94 -2.78 -17.51 14.16
N ASN A 95 -1.72 -18.25 13.86
CA ASN A 95 -0.49 -18.18 14.63
C ASN A 95 0.32 -16.94 14.21
N TYR A 96 0.36 -15.90 15.04
CA TYR A 96 1.07 -14.66 14.72
C TYR A 96 2.57 -14.84 14.50
N TYR A 97 3.19 -15.96 14.89
CA TYR A 97 4.59 -16.26 14.61
C TYR A 97 4.77 -16.83 13.21
N CYS A 98 4.25 -18.02 12.96
CA CYS A 98 4.42 -18.73 11.70
C CYS A 98 3.04 -19.12 11.14
N GLN A 99 2.51 -18.28 10.26
CA GLN A 99 1.30 -18.57 9.50
C GLN A 99 1.57 -18.34 8.01
N PRO A 100 1.52 -19.38 7.18
CA PRO A 100 1.65 -19.22 5.74
C PRO A 100 0.41 -18.52 5.17
N VAL A 101 0.57 -17.91 3.99
CA VAL A 101 -0.56 -17.33 3.26
C VAL A 101 -1.52 -18.43 2.84
N ASN A 102 -2.81 -18.22 3.11
CA ASN A 102 -3.86 -19.07 2.60
C ASN A 102 -4.53 -18.40 1.40
N TYR A 103 -4.41 -19.01 0.23
CA TYR A 103 -4.98 -18.52 -1.03
C TYR A 103 -6.43 -18.96 -1.28
N SER A 104 -7.10 -19.56 -0.28
CA SER A 104 -8.50 -19.94 -0.40
C SER A 104 -9.43 -18.72 -0.49
N ASN A 105 -10.61 -18.93 -1.08
CA ASN A 105 -11.69 -17.95 -1.16
C ASN A 105 -12.54 -17.89 0.13
N ASN A 106 -11.95 -18.24 1.28
CA ASN A 106 -12.63 -18.10 2.56
C ASN A 106 -12.88 -16.62 2.85
N VAL A 107 -14.06 -16.30 3.39
CA VAL A 107 -14.50 -14.92 3.67
C VAL A 107 -13.47 -14.15 4.50
N TYR A 108 -12.88 -14.77 5.52
CA TYR A 108 -11.89 -14.10 6.37
C TYR A 108 -10.53 -13.90 5.68
N GLU A 109 -10.12 -14.83 4.82
CA GLU A 109 -8.88 -14.71 4.04
C GLU A 109 -9.00 -13.60 2.98
N LEU A 110 -10.20 -13.46 2.39
CA LEU A 110 -10.52 -12.35 1.47
C LEU A 110 -10.60 -11.01 2.20
N ARG A 111 -11.13 -10.97 3.43
CA ARG A 111 -11.12 -9.76 4.27
C ARG A 111 -9.70 -9.33 4.64
N ILE A 112 -8.82 -10.28 4.99
CA ILE A 112 -7.39 -9.99 5.22
C ILE A 112 -6.75 -9.42 3.95
N ALA A 113 -6.94 -10.07 2.80
CA ALA A 113 -6.40 -9.57 1.54
C ALA A 113 -6.92 -8.15 1.24
N SER A 114 -8.22 -7.89 1.46
CA SER A 114 -8.85 -6.59 1.23
C SER A 114 -8.29 -5.51 2.17
N ALA A 115 -8.10 -5.82 3.45
CA ALA A 115 -7.49 -4.92 4.41
C ALA A 115 -6.04 -4.57 4.04
N LEU A 116 -5.25 -5.55 3.56
CA LEU A 116 -3.90 -5.31 3.05
C LEU A 116 -3.92 -4.43 1.78
N TRP A 117 -4.89 -4.62 0.89
CA TRP A 117 -5.05 -3.74 -0.27
C TRP A 117 -5.43 -2.30 0.13
N TRP A 118 -6.32 -2.13 1.11
CA TRP A 118 -6.64 -0.82 1.68
C TRP A 118 -5.42 -0.17 2.33
N TYR A 119 -4.53 -0.96 2.93
CA TYR A 119 -3.26 -0.48 3.47
C TYR A 119 -2.32 0.00 2.36
N TYR A 120 -2.21 -0.70 1.23
CA TYR A 120 -1.46 -0.18 0.07
C TYR A 120 -2.08 1.10 -0.49
N PHE A 121 -3.40 1.17 -0.56
CA PHE A 121 -4.09 2.38 -0.98
C PHE A 121 -3.86 3.55 -0.01
N SER A 122 -3.75 3.28 1.30
CA SER A 122 -3.41 4.33 2.27
C SER A 122 -2.00 4.88 2.04
N ARG A 123 -1.03 4.05 1.62
CA ARG A 123 0.32 4.52 1.22
C ARG A 123 0.29 5.46 0.02
N LEU A 124 -0.63 5.24 -0.93
CA LEU A 124 -0.83 6.17 -2.04
C LEU A 124 -1.31 7.55 -1.54
N ILE A 125 -2.22 7.56 -0.57
CA ILE A 125 -2.72 8.80 0.04
C ILE A 125 -1.60 9.49 0.81
N GLU A 126 -0.80 8.76 1.59
CA GLU A 126 0.37 9.30 2.33
C GLU A 126 1.42 9.94 1.43
N MET A 127 1.61 9.45 0.20
CA MET A 127 2.48 10.13 -0.76
C MET A 127 2.03 11.57 -1.08
N SER A 128 0.75 11.89 -0.86
CA SER A 128 0.24 13.26 -1.01
C SER A 128 0.68 14.22 0.10
N ASP A 129 1.18 13.74 1.24
CA ASP A 129 1.74 14.60 2.30
C ASP A 129 2.91 15.44 1.80
N SER A 130 3.76 14.84 0.96
CA SER A 130 4.85 15.54 0.28
C SER A 130 4.33 16.71 -0.58
N LEU A 131 3.18 16.56 -1.22
CA LEU A 131 2.54 17.64 -1.99
C LEU A 131 2.10 18.78 -1.07
N ILE A 132 1.47 18.44 0.07
CA ILE A 132 1.04 19.42 1.07
C ILE A 132 2.26 20.17 1.64
N PHE A 133 3.37 19.48 1.92
CA PHE A 133 4.61 20.12 2.39
C PHE A 133 5.18 21.10 1.37
N ILE A 134 5.19 20.72 0.08
CA ILE A 134 5.63 21.59 -1.01
C ILE A 134 4.72 22.83 -1.13
N LEU A 135 3.40 22.65 -1.14
CA LEU A 135 2.43 23.75 -1.24
C LEU A 135 2.49 24.72 -0.05
N ARG A 136 2.82 24.22 1.14
CA ARG A 136 2.99 25.02 2.36
C ARG A 136 4.39 25.64 2.49
N LYS A 137 5.31 25.38 1.55
CA LYS A 137 6.74 25.74 1.64
C LYS A 137 7.42 25.21 2.91
N LYS A 138 7.05 24.02 3.36
CA LYS A 138 7.66 23.31 4.50
C LYS A 138 8.66 22.26 4.01
N THR A 139 9.59 22.67 3.17
CA THR A 139 10.60 21.78 2.55
C THR A 139 11.53 21.13 3.56
N ASN A 140 11.68 21.67 4.78
CA ASN A 140 12.44 21.04 5.85
C ASN A 140 11.87 19.68 6.28
N GLN A 141 10.56 19.45 6.07
CA GLN A 141 9.92 18.16 6.35
C GLN A 141 10.14 17.15 5.22
N LEU A 142 10.48 17.63 4.02
CA LEU A 142 10.74 16.83 2.82
C LEU A 142 12.22 16.36 2.79
N SER A 143 12.60 15.57 3.79
CA SER A 143 13.95 15.01 3.89
C SER A 143 14.18 13.89 2.86
N PHE A 144 15.45 13.55 2.60
CA PHE A 144 15.80 12.39 1.78
C PHE A 144 15.13 11.11 2.30
N LEU A 145 15.13 10.92 3.62
CA LEU A 145 14.52 9.76 4.26
C LEU A 145 13.01 9.70 4.00
N HIS A 146 12.30 10.84 4.09
CA HIS A 146 10.87 10.93 3.78
C HIS A 146 10.59 10.49 2.34
N ILE A 147 11.32 11.05 1.38
CA ILE A 147 11.12 10.74 -0.04
C ILE A 147 11.42 9.27 -0.34
N TYR A 148 12.54 8.77 0.16
CA TYR A 148 12.95 7.38 -0.01
C TYR A 148 11.94 6.41 0.63
N HIS A 149 11.52 6.68 1.86
CA HIS A 149 10.55 5.86 2.57
C HIS A 149 9.20 5.79 1.83
N HIS A 150 8.60 6.94 1.48
CA HIS A 150 7.28 6.94 0.82
C HIS A 150 7.30 6.32 -0.59
N SER A 151 8.38 6.52 -1.35
CA SER A 151 8.50 5.91 -2.70
C SER A 151 8.73 4.40 -2.64
N THR A 152 9.61 3.93 -1.75
CA THR A 152 9.92 2.50 -1.64
C THR A 152 8.80 1.71 -0.98
N MET A 153 8.16 2.24 0.06
CA MET A 153 7.02 1.58 0.72
C MET A 153 5.89 1.33 -0.27
N PHE A 154 5.50 2.31 -1.09
CA PHE A 154 4.42 2.13 -2.06
C PHE A 154 4.71 1.01 -3.07
N LEU A 155 5.95 0.90 -3.55
CA LEU A 155 6.37 -0.17 -4.48
C LEU A 155 6.43 -1.54 -3.79
N LEU A 156 7.02 -1.61 -2.60
CA LEU A 156 7.16 -2.87 -1.86
C LEU A 156 5.80 -3.47 -1.49
N TRP A 157 4.85 -2.63 -1.08
CA TRP A 157 3.49 -3.06 -0.75
C TRP A 157 2.72 -3.59 -1.96
N TRP A 158 2.93 -3.00 -3.15
CA TRP A 158 2.34 -3.53 -4.38
C TRP A 158 2.82 -4.97 -4.64
N ILE A 159 4.12 -5.23 -4.49
CA ILE A 159 4.70 -6.57 -4.64
C ILE A 159 4.13 -7.51 -3.55
N GLY A 160 4.11 -7.06 -2.30
CA GLY A 160 3.57 -7.84 -1.18
C GLY A 160 2.13 -8.31 -1.43
N ILE A 161 1.25 -7.43 -1.90
CA ILE A 161 -0.16 -7.80 -2.14
C ILE A 161 -0.32 -8.66 -3.38
N LYS A 162 0.44 -8.38 -4.44
CA LYS A 162 0.36 -9.11 -5.72
C LYS A 162 0.70 -10.59 -5.53
N TRP A 163 1.67 -10.90 -4.66
CA TRP A 163 2.21 -12.25 -4.49
C TRP A 163 1.82 -12.89 -3.15
N VAL A 164 1.72 -12.11 -2.07
CA VAL A 164 1.68 -12.60 -0.67
C VAL A 164 0.61 -11.83 0.14
N ALA A 165 -0.62 -11.68 -0.37
CA ALA A 165 -1.70 -11.01 0.37
C ALA A 165 -2.24 -11.87 1.53
N GLY A 166 -1.49 -11.93 2.63
CA GLY A 166 -1.86 -12.60 3.89
C GLY A 166 -0.65 -13.09 4.68
N GLY A 167 -0.89 -14.03 5.60
CA GLY A 167 0.17 -14.62 6.43
C GLY A 167 0.55 -13.79 7.65
N SER A 168 1.32 -14.40 8.56
CA SER A 168 1.65 -13.78 9.86
C SER A 168 2.55 -12.54 9.74
N GLY A 169 3.41 -12.50 8.72
CA GLY A 169 4.34 -11.39 8.49
C GLY A 169 3.63 -10.07 8.19
N GLU A 170 2.78 -10.06 7.17
CA GLU A 170 2.05 -8.86 6.74
C GLU A 170 1.09 -8.35 7.82
N ILE A 171 0.36 -9.26 8.46
CA ILE A 171 -0.59 -8.91 9.53
C ILE A 171 0.15 -8.29 10.72
N ARG A 172 1.25 -8.89 11.17
CA ARG A 172 2.03 -8.39 12.29
C ARG A 172 2.63 -7.02 11.98
N PHE A 173 3.15 -6.83 10.77
CA PHE A 173 3.72 -5.55 10.36
C PHE A 173 2.65 -4.45 10.39
N VAL A 174 1.48 -4.69 9.80
CA VAL A 174 0.40 -3.68 9.77
C VAL A 174 -0.15 -3.39 11.17
N LEU A 175 -0.33 -4.41 12.01
CA LEU A 175 -0.78 -4.21 13.39
C LEU A 175 0.24 -3.43 14.23
N PHE A 176 1.54 -3.68 14.03
CA PHE A 176 2.60 -2.92 14.68
C PHE A 176 2.59 -1.45 14.25
N VAL A 177 2.47 -1.18 12.95
CA VAL A 177 2.37 0.19 12.41
C VAL A 177 1.11 0.89 12.94
N TYR A 178 -0.02 0.19 13.03
CA TYR A 178 -1.25 0.72 13.62
C TYR A 178 -1.05 1.15 15.09
N LEU A 179 -0.38 0.31 15.89
CA LEU A 179 -0.08 0.66 17.29
C LEU A 179 0.81 1.89 17.38
N LEU A 180 1.79 2.04 16.49
CA LEU A 180 2.62 3.26 16.44
C LEU A 180 1.79 4.50 16.11
N ILE A 181 0.86 4.43 15.15
CA ILE A 181 0.00 5.56 14.75
C ILE A 181 -0.95 5.99 15.87
N LEU A 182 -1.38 5.08 16.75
CA LEU A 182 -2.20 5.42 17.92
C LEU A 182 -1.40 6.04 19.08
N LEU A 183 -0.08 5.89 19.08
CA LEU A 183 0.81 6.38 20.13
C LEU A 183 1.41 7.77 19.81
N GLU A 184 1.17 8.29 18.61
CA GLU A 184 1.55 9.64 18.15
C GLU A 184 0.39 10.65 18.30
#